data_AF-A0A0Q4GZ08-F1
#
_entry.id   AF-A0A0Q4GZ08-F1
#
_cell.length_a   1.000
_cell.length_b   1.000
_cell.length_c   1.000
_cell.angle_alpha   90.00
_cell.angle_beta   90.00
_cell.angle_gamma   90.00
#
_symmetry.space_group_name_H-M   'P 1'
#
loop_
_entity.id
_entity.type
_entity.pdbx_description
1 polymer ?
#
loop_
_entity_poly.entity_id
_entity_poly.type
_entity_poly.pdbx_seq_one_letter_code
_entity_poly.pdbx_strand_id
1 'polypeptide(L)'
;MKNIKLIIPALLLLFSACSEATRNTANSKSENGTTQNESDSLVAKIKVNGNVTPGDPLLLRFVVYNNTTATKSFCIWHTPFEPLTSSYLSITNEKGEEAQYKGAMAKRVMPPPASSYAKVNPGDSLVGNADLLKAYDLKKGSSYKVTYTGGNISGLVSTDTVIFIYNELR
;
A
#
# COMPACT_ATOMS: atom_id res chain seq x y z
N MET A 1 22.05 -69.14 -23.48
CA MET A 1 22.72 -69.00 -24.79
C MET A 1 22.09 -67.84 -25.53
N LYS A 2 22.96 -66.92 -25.96
CA LYS A 2 22.80 -65.75 -26.84
C LYS A 2 21.66 -65.78 -27.86
N ASN A 3 20.89 -64.69 -27.94
CA ASN A 3 20.79 -63.84 -29.15
C ASN A 3 19.77 -62.68 -29.04
N ILE A 4 20.32 -61.47 -29.10
CA ILE A 4 19.65 -60.20 -29.43
C ILE A 4 19.06 -60.27 -30.84
N LYS A 5 17.85 -59.72 -31.06
CA LYS A 5 17.51 -58.98 -32.28
C LYS A 5 16.65 -57.75 -31.97
N LEU A 6 17.06 -56.67 -32.61
CA LEU A 6 16.67 -55.28 -32.51
C LEU A 6 15.62 -54.97 -33.58
N ILE A 7 14.50 -54.32 -33.24
CA ILE A 7 13.64 -53.59 -34.19
C ILE A 7 13.05 -52.34 -33.49
N ILE A 8 13.50 -51.17 -33.94
CA ILE A 8 12.92 -49.81 -33.83
C ILE A 8 12.35 -49.54 -35.24
N PRO A 9 11.16 -48.92 -35.48
CA PRO A 9 10.95 -47.49 -35.18
C PRO A 9 9.49 -47.02 -34.97
N ALA A 10 9.33 -45.86 -34.32
CA ALA A 10 8.45 -44.75 -34.72
C ALA A 10 8.17 -43.85 -33.51
N LEU A 11 8.66 -42.60 -33.55
CA LEU A 11 7.79 -41.43 -33.46
C LEU A 11 8.58 -40.18 -33.84
N LEU A 12 8.21 -39.57 -34.96
CA LEU A 12 8.70 -38.25 -35.38
C LEU A 12 8.23 -37.20 -34.38
N LEU A 13 9.16 -36.46 -33.77
CA LEU A 13 8.88 -35.19 -33.12
C LEU A 13 9.16 -34.07 -34.12
N LEU A 14 8.09 -33.43 -34.60
CA LEU A 14 8.17 -32.18 -35.35
C LEU A 14 8.33 -31.03 -34.35
N PHE A 15 9.55 -30.55 -34.13
CA PHE A 15 9.77 -29.25 -33.52
C PHE A 15 9.59 -28.17 -34.58
N SER A 16 8.45 -27.49 -34.52
CA SER A 16 8.22 -26.26 -35.27
C SER A 16 8.95 -25.12 -34.54
N ALA A 17 10.13 -24.74 -35.04
CA ALA A 17 10.83 -23.54 -34.61
C ALA A 17 10.59 -22.46 -35.66
N CYS A 18 9.67 -21.54 -35.37
CA CYS A 18 9.61 -20.25 -36.06
C CYS A 18 10.33 -19.22 -35.19
N SER A 19 11.44 -18.74 -35.73
CA SER A 19 12.26 -17.63 -35.22
C SER A 19 11.47 -16.33 -35.22
N GLU A 20 11.64 -15.50 -34.19
CA GLU A 20 11.54 -14.05 -34.35
C GLU A 20 12.89 -13.42 -34.04
N ALA A 21 13.47 -12.85 -35.09
CA ALA A 21 14.69 -12.07 -35.04
C ALA A 21 14.38 -10.69 -34.43
N THR A 22 15.08 -10.33 -33.36
CA THR A 22 15.09 -8.98 -32.79
C THR A 22 15.44 -7.95 -33.86
N ARG A 23 14.46 -7.18 -34.29
CA ARG A 23 14.67 -5.91 -35.01
C ARG A 23 14.46 -4.76 -34.04
N ASN A 24 15.55 -4.13 -33.64
CA ASN A 24 15.53 -2.82 -33.01
C ASN A 24 14.82 -1.83 -33.95
N THR A 25 13.62 -1.41 -33.57
CA THR A 25 12.96 -0.24 -34.13
C THR A 25 12.52 0.61 -32.95
N ALA A 26 13.20 1.74 -32.78
CA ALA A 26 12.77 2.80 -31.89
C ALA A 26 11.36 3.24 -32.30
N ASN A 27 10.39 3.00 -31.41
CA ASN A 27 9.13 3.72 -31.46
C ASN A 27 8.70 4.00 -30.03
N SER A 28 8.59 5.29 -29.74
CA SER A 28 8.28 5.88 -28.46
C SER A 28 6.91 5.41 -27.99
N LYS A 29 6.88 4.36 -27.16
CA LYS A 29 5.73 4.05 -26.33
C LYS A 29 5.94 4.83 -25.03
N SER A 30 5.11 5.85 -24.84
CA SER A 30 4.97 6.56 -23.57
C SER A 30 4.43 5.56 -22.54
N GLU A 31 5.32 4.76 -21.99
CA GLU A 31 5.13 4.05 -20.74
C GLU A 31 5.08 5.12 -19.66
N ASN A 32 3.89 5.37 -19.14
CA ASN A 32 3.71 6.16 -17.92
C ASN A 32 4.17 5.29 -16.73
N GLY A 33 5.44 4.90 -16.75
CA GLY A 33 6.17 4.41 -15.60
C GLY A 33 6.67 5.65 -14.88
N THR A 34 5.83 6.21 -14.00
CA THR A 34 6.26 7.30 -13.14
C THR A 34 7.33 6.75 -12.21
N THR A 35 8.60 6.87 -12.62
CA THR A 35 9.71 6.96 -11.68
C THR A 35 9.47 8.28 -10.96
N GLN A 36 8.61 8.25 -9.93
CA GLN A 36 8.46 9.39 -9.04
C GLN A 36 9.83 9.59 -8.41
N ASN A 37 10.51 10.66 -8.81
CA ASN A 37 11.58 11.21 -7.99
C ASN A 37 10.97 11.41 -6.60
N GLU A 38 11.38 10.60 -5.61
CA GLU A 38 10.93 10.72 -4.23
C GLU A 38 11.08 12.16 -3.69
N SER A 39 11.96 12.95 -4.30
CA SER A 39 12.20 14.36 -3.98
C SER A 39 11.08 15.34 -4.35
N ASP A 40 10.10 14.99 -5.19
CA ASP A 40 8.99 15.88 -5.58
C ASP A 40 7.61 15.43 -5.06
N SER A 41 7.56 14.35 -4.29
CA SER A 41 6.33 13.77 -3.74
C SER A 41 6.06 14.21 -2.30
N LEU A 42 4.76 14.27 -1.94
CA LEU A 42 4.35 14.43 -0.54
C LEU A 42 4.59 13.11 0.21
N VAL A 43 5.25 13.21 1.38
CA VAL A 43 5.66 12.05 2.18
C VAL A 43 4.73 11.90 3.37
N ALA A 44 4.14 10.73 3.52
CA ALA A 44 3.38 10.34 4.70
C ALA A 44 4.26 9.60 5.71
N LYS A 45 4.13 9.97 6.99
CA LYS A 45 4.72 9.27 8.13
C LYS A 45 3.66 8.82 9.10
N ILE A 46 3.81 7.61 9.64
CA ILE A 46 2.84 7.00 10.55
C ILE A 46 3.46 6.64 11.89
N LYS A 47 2.68 6.78 12.97
CA LYS A 47 3.00 6.29 14.32
C LYS A 47 1.74 5.78 15.00
N VAL A 48 1.89 4.77 15.85
CA VAL A 48 0.80 4.24 16.69
C VAL A 48 1.24 4.32 18.15
N ASN A 49 0.35 4.75 19.05
CA ASN A 49 0.66 4.88 20.47
C ASN A 49 0.89 3.52 21.17
N GLY A 50 0.15 2.48 20.75
CA GLY A 50 0.27 1.10 21.22
C GLY A 50 -0.29 0.88 22.63
N ASN A 51 0.11 1.71 23.58
CA ASN A 51 -0.42 1.71 24.95
C ASN A 51 -1.60 2.69 25.05
N VAL A 52 -2.74 2.20 25.53
CA VAL A 52 -3.96 3.00 25.72
C VAL A 52 -4.51 2.80 27.13
N THR A 53 -5.09 3.83 27.72
CA THR A 53 -5.93 3.69 28.92
C THR A 53 -7.28 3.09 28.53
N PRO A 54 -8.01 2.38 29.41
CA PRO A 54 -9.33 1.87 29.09
C PRO A 54 -10.28 3.00 28.64
N GLY A 55 -10.85 2.84 27.45
CA GLY A 55 -11.73 3.83 26.83
C GLY A 55 -11.02 4.86 25.92
N ASP A 56 -9.69 4.93 25.94
CA ASP A 56 -8.92 5.79 25.04
C ASP A 56 -8.72 5.15 23.66
N PRO A 57 -8.56 5.96 22.60
CA PRO A 57 -8.35 5.45 21.24
C PRO A 57 -6.96 4.82 21.07
N LEU A 58 -6.91 3.73 20.30
CA LEU A 58 -5.65 3.22 19.74
C LEU A 58 -5.31 4.07 18.51
N LEU A 59 -4.58 5.15 18.77
CA LEU A 59 -4.42 6.25 17.83
C LEU A 59 -3.31 5.97 16.82
N LEU A 60 -3.68 5.90 15.55
CA LEU A 60 -2.78 6.12 14.43
C LEU A 60 -2.64 7.63 14.20
N ARG A 61 -1.43 8.15 14.39
CA ARG A 61 -1.04 9.49 13.97
C ARG A 61 -0.42 9.42 12.58
N PHE A 62 -0.95 10.24 11.67
CA PHE A 62 -0.54 10.28 10.27
C PHE A 62 -0.14 11.71 9.91
N VAL A 63 1.09 11.90 9.42
CA VAL A 63 1.61 13.23 9.05
C VAL A 63 1.96 13.25 7.59
N VAL A 64 1.46 14.23 6.86
CA VAL A 64 1.85 14.50 5.48
C VAL A 64 2.81 15.67 5.49
N TYR A 65 4.02 15.44 5.00
CA TYR A 65 5.06 16.46 4.86
C TYR A 65 5.18 16.90 3.41
N ASN A 66 5.32 18.20 3.21
CA ASN A 66 5.75 18.76 1.94
C ASN A 66 7.20 19.24 2.03
N ASN A 67 8.14 18.36 1.69
CA ASN A 67 9.56 18.68 1.66
C ASN A 67 10.00 19.37 0.36
N THR A 68 9.06 19.71 -0.52
CA THR A 68 9.34 20.38 -1.80
C THR A 68 9.32 21.89 -1.63
N THR A 69 9.68 22.61 -2.70
CA THR A 69 9.66 24.08 -2.76
C THR A 69 8.36 24.66 -3.28
N ALA A 70 7.39 23.83 -3.68
CA ALA A 70 6.10 24.26 -4.23
C ALA A 70 4.93 23.82 -3.35
N THR A 71 3.82 24.57 -3.39
CA THR A 71 2.58 24.09 -2.77
C THR A 71 2.11 22.86 -3.53
N LYS A 72 1.83 21.78 -2.82
CA LYS A 72 1.34 20.52 -3.38
C LYS A 72 -0.03 20.19 -2.81
N SER A 73 -0.74 19.29 -3.49
CA SER A 73 -2.02 18.76 -3.02
C SER A 73 -2.05 17.25 -3.08
N PHE A 74 -2.80 16.63 -2.18
CA PHE A 74 -3.06 15.19 -2.18
C PHE A 74 -4.56 14.94 -2.01
N CYS A 75 -5.02 13.79 -2.48
CA CYS A 75 -6.39 13.36 -2.26
C CYS A 75 -6.53 12.83 -0.83
N ILE A 76 -7.48 13.36 -0.07
CA ILE A 76 -7.70 12.98 1.35
C ILE A 76 -8.33 11.59 1.48
N TRP A 77 -8.80 11.00 0.38
CA TRP A 77 -9.37 9.66 0.41
C TRP A 77 -8.31 8.63 0.76
N HIS A 78 -8.73 7.59 1.48
CA HIS A 78 -7.81 6.54 1.94
C HIS A 78 -6.73 7.12 2.87
N THR A 79 -7.06 8.14 3.65
CA THR A 79 -6.18 8.71 4.67
C THR A 79 -6.96 9.03 5.95
N PRO A 80 -6.28 9.24 7.09
CA PRO A 80 -6.91 9.74 8.31
C PRO A 80 -7.42 11.19 8.30
N PHE A 81 -7.45 11.86 7.14
CA PHE A 81 -8.10 13.17 6.97
C PHE A 81 -9.61 13.05 6.67
N GLU A 82 -10.11 11.82 6.60
CA GLU A 82 -11.52 11.46 6.61
C GLU A 82 -11.78 10.39 7.68
N PRO A 83 -13.03 10.13 8.07
CA PRO A 83 -13.35 8.97 8.89
C PRO A 83 -12.87 7.67 8.22
N LEU A 84 -12.53 6.65 9.02
CA LEU A 84 -12.17 5.29 8.59
C LEU A 84 -13.32 4.63 7.81
N THR A 85 -13.43 5.00 6.54
CA THR A 85 -14.46 4.59 5.58
C THR A 85 -13.85 3.87 4.37
N SER A 86 -12.61 3.42 4.53
CA SER A 86 -11.86 2.59 3.60
C SER A 86 -10.73 1.86 4.33
N SER A 87 -10.33 0.68 3.84
CA SER A 87 -9.15 -0.02 4.35
C SER A 87 -7.90 0.49 3.62
N TYR A 88 -7.20 1.43 4.24
CA TYR A 88 -5.97 2.06 3.71
C TYR A 88 -4.71 1.69 4.49
N LEU A 89 -4.83 0.72 5.39
CA LEU A 89 -3.73 0.14 6.14
C LEU A 89 -3.70 -1.36 5.90
N SER A 90 -2.51 -1.93 5.80
CA SER A 90 -2.32 -3.35 6.07
C SER A 90 -1.81 -3.50 7.49
N ILE A 91 -2.48 -4.34 8.29
CA ILE A 91 -2.15 -4.59 9.69
C ILE A 91 -2.06 -6.10 9.86
N THR A 92 -0.86 -6.61 10.16
CA THR A 92 -0.61 -8.05 10.33
C THR A 92 -0.15 -8.35 11.73
N ASN A 93 -0.58 -9.47 12.31
CA ASN A 93 -0.04 -9.96 13.58
C ASN A 93 1.32 -10.66 13.40
N GLU A 94 1.90 -11.15 14.49
CA GLU A 94 3.21 -11.84 14.48
C GLU A 94 3.23 -13.10 13.60
N LYS A 95 2.07 -13.72 13.33
CA LYS A 95 1.93 -14.87 12.43
C LYS A 95 1.76 -14.46 10.97
N GLY A 96 1.71 -13.17 10.68
CA GLY A 96 1.44 -12.63 9.34
C GLY A 96 -0.06 -12.65 8.96
N GLU A 97 -0.96 -12.91 9.91
CA GLU A 97 -2.40 -12.88 9.66
C GLU A 97 -2.90 -11.44 9.65
N GLU A 98 -3.67 -11.07 8.62
CA GLU A 98 -4.24 -9.72 8.48
C GLU A 98 -5.35 -9.47 9.51
N ALA A 99 -5.31 -8.33 10.18
CA ALA A 99 -6.37 -7.88 11.07
C ALA A 99 -7.61 -7.53 10.25
N GLN A 100 -8.76 -8.08 10.64
CA GLN A 100 -9.99 -7.88 9.87
C GLN A 100 -10.44 -6.42 9.92
N TYR A 101 -10.59 -5.80 8.76
CA TYR A 101 -11.29 -4.52 8.62
C TYR A 101 -12.80 -4.72 8.77
N LYS A 102 -13.39 -3.96 9.69
CA LYS A 102 -14.83 -3.94 10.04
C LYS A 102 -15.44 -2.53 9.92
N GLY A 103 -14.65 -1.55 9.48
CA GLY A 103 -15.14 -0.18 9.27
C GLY A 103 -16.10 -0.05 8.11
N ALA A 104 -16.70 1.13 7.97
CA ALA A 104 -17.54 1.45 6.83
C ALA A 104 -16.72 1.43 5.52
N MET A 105 -17.39 1.21 4.39
CA MET A 105 -16.78 1.27 3.05
C MET A 105 -17.55 2.28 2.21
N ALA A 106 -16.97 3.46 2.00
CA ALA A 106 -17.59 4.52 1.23
C ALA A 106 -17.51 4.22 -0.28
N LYS A 107 -18.66 4.32 -0.97
CA LYS A 107 -18.71 4.33 -2.44
C LYS A 107 -18.28 5.70 -2.95
N ARG A 108 -17.40 5.74 -3.94
CA ARG A 108 -16.83 6.99 -4.50
C ARG A 108 -17.19 7.14 -5.97
N VAL A 109 -17.33 8.39 -6.41
CA VAL A 109 -17.33 8.74 -7.83
C VAL A 109 -15.89 8.93 -8.30
N MET A 110 -15.60 8.56 -9.54
CA MET A 110 -14.30 8.79 -10.16
C MET A 110 -14.46 9.69 -11.39
N PRO A 111 -13.56 10.68 -11.59
CA PRO A 111 -12.42 11.03 -10.73
C PRO A 111 -12.84 11.70 -9.40
N PRO A 112 -11.95 11.76 -8.38
CA PRO A 112 -12.25 12.47 -7.13
C PRO A 112 -12.59 13.95 -7.41
N PRO A 113 -13.64 14.51 -6.79
CA PRO A 113 -13.97 15.92 -6.95
C PRO A 113 -12.90 16.81 -6.32
N ALA A 114 -12.85 18.08 -6.73
CA ALA A 114 -11.86 19.05 -6.25
C ALA A 114 -11.89 19.24 -4.72
N SER A 115 -13.06 19.08 -4.08
CA SER A 115 -13.23 19.14 -2.63
C SER A 115 -12.54 18.01 -1.87
N SER A 116 -12.09 16.96 -2.56
CA SER A 116 -11.39 15.82 -1.97
C SER A 116 -9.88 16.05 -1.85
N TYR A 117 -9.38 17.25 -2.13
CA TYR A 117 -7.95 17.54 -2.10
C TYR A 117 -7.61 18.53 -1.00
N ALA A 118 -6.57 18.19 -0.23
CA ALA A 118 -5.96 19.10 0.73
C ALA A 118 -4.67 19.68 0.13
N LYS A 119 -4.36 20.94 0.48
CA LYS A 119 -3.12 21.62 0.09
C LYS A 119 -2.13 21.61 1.26
N VAL A 120 -0.84 21.48 0.94
CA VAL A 120 0.26 21.59 1.89
C VAL A 120 1.29 22.56 1.30
N ASN A 121 1.60 23.65 2.01
CA ASN A 121 2.58 24.63 1.55
C ASN A 121 4.00 24.04 1.59
N PRO A 122 4.99 24.64 0.92
CA PRO A 122 6.39 24.25 1.03
C PRO A 122 6.86 24.25 2.49
N GLY A 123 7.52 23.18 2.94
CA GLY A 123 8.05 23.04 4.30
C GLY A 123 7.00 22.78 5.39
N ASP A 124 5.70 22.84 5.06
CA ASP A 124 4.62 22.59 6.01
C ASP A 124 4.29 21.10 6.14
N SER A 125 3.45 20.79 7.13
CA SER A 125 2.85 19.47 7.30
C SER A 125 1.38 19.55 7.72
N LEU A 126 0.64 18.50 7.40
CA LEU A 126 -0.71 18.28 7.91
C LEU A 126 -0.76 17.01 8.75
N VAL A 127 -1.62 17.00 9.78
CA VAL A 127 -1.78 15.86 10.69
C VAL A 127 -3.22 15.36 10.64
N GLY A 128 -3.36 14.07 10.36
CA GLY A 128 -4.60 13.31 10.49
C GLY A 128 -4.46 12.26 11.59
N ASN A 129 -5.57 11.89 12.22
CA ASN A 129 -5.57 10.85 13.25
C ASN A 129 -6.73 9.89 13.02
N ALA A 130 -6.49 8.60 13.28
CA ALA A 130 -7.51 7.58 13.20
C ALA A 130 -7.47 6.70 14.46
N ASP A 131 -8.62 6.39 15.01
CA ASP A 131 -8.76 5.39 16.07
C ASP A 131 -8.93 4.01 15.44
N LEU A 132 -7.89 3.18 15.54
CA LEU A 132 -7.85 1.87 14.89
C LEU A 132 -8.93 0.93 15.43
N LEU A 133 -9.36 1.09 16.70
CA LEU A 133 -10.37 0.23 17.32
C LEU A 133 -11.77 0.44 16.71
N LYS A 134 -11.99 1.53 15.97
CA LYS A 134 -13.27 1.77 15.27
C LYS A 134 -13.46 0.96 14.01
N ALA A 135 -12.37 0.43 13.43
CA ALA A 135 -12.43 -0.21 12.12
C ALA A 135 -11.62 -1.50 11.99
N TYR A 136 -10.78 -1.86 12.97
CA TYR A 136 -9.97 -3.07 12.92
C TYR A 136 -10.22 -3.98 14.12
N ASP A 137 -10.27 -5.28 13.87
CA ASP A 137 -10.34 -6.29 14.92
C ASP A 137 -8.95 -6.56 15.52
N LEU A 138 -8.61 -5.79 16.55
CA LEU A 138 -7.32 -5.87 17.23
C LEU A 138 -7.47 -6.47 18.62
N LYS A 139 -6.60 -7.41 18.94
CA LYS A 139 -6.59 -8.14 20.21
C LYS A 139 -5.62 -7.47 21.18
N LYS A 140 -6.12 -7.20 22.39
CA LYS A 140 -5.30 -6.71 23.51
C LYS A 140 -4.15 -7.69 23.79
N GLY A 141 -2.97 -7.17 24.08
CA GLY A 141 -1.74 -7.91 24.33
C GLY A 141 -1.06 -8.48 23.07
N SER A 142 -1.57 -8.22 21.87
CA SER A 142 -0.97 -8.71 20.62
C SER A 142 -0.09 -7.65 19.96
N SER A 143 1.01 -8.10 19.35
CA SER A 143 1.88 -7.28 18.50
C SER A 143 1.39 -7.26 17.06
N TYR A 144 1.50 -6.09 16.44
CA TYR A 144 1.06 -5.83 15.08
C TYR A 144 2.11 -5.04 14.30
N LYS A 145 2.19 -5.34 13.01
CA LYS A 145 2.94 -4.59 12.01
C LYS A 145 1.95 -3.87 11.09
N VAL A 146 2.04 -2.55 11.02
CA VAL A 146 1.20 -1.70 10.17
C VAL A 146 2.00 -0.99 9.08
N THR A 147 1.43 -0.98 7.88
CA THR A 147 1.92 -0.21 6.72
C THR A 147 0.76 0.55 6.08
N TYR A 148 1.08 1.66 5.42
CA TYR A 148 0.12 2.46 4.68
C TYR A 148 -0.02 1.94 3.23
N THR A 149 -1.25 1.67 2.78
CA THR A 149 -1.54 1.11 1.45
C THR A 149 -2.42 2.03 0.58
N GLY A 150 -2.85 3.17 1.11
CA GLY A 150 -3.68 4.16 0.40
C GLY A 150 -2.94 5.04 -0.63
N GLY A 151 -1.64 4.83 -0.84
CA GLY A 151 -0.79 5.68 -1.69
C GLY A 151 -1.31 5.85 -3.12
N ASN A 152 -1.85 4.79 -3.72
CA ASN A 152 -2.36 4.83 -5.10
C ASN A 152 -3.55 5.78 -5.30
N ILE A 153 -4.36 6.02 -4.25
CA ILE A 153 -5.52 6.93 -4.32
C ILE A 153 -5.16 8.32 -3.83
N SER A 154 -4.41 8.39 -2.73
CA SER A 154 -4.02 9.67 -2.11
C SER A 154 -2.96 10.43 -2.89
N GLY A 155 -2.07 9.72 -3.60
CA GLY A 155 -0.85 10.26 -4.18
C GLY A 155 0.29 10.45 -3.18
N LEU A 156 0.15 9.93 -1.95
CA LEU A 156 1.16 10.04 -0.89
C LEU A 156 2.14 8.87 -0.95
N VAL A 157 3.43 9.16 -0.74
CA VAL A 157 4.48 8.15 -0.60
C VAL A 157 4.71 7.85 0.88
N SER A 158 4.72 6.58 1.27
CA SER A 158 5.13 6.14 2.60
C SER A 158 5.98 4.89 2.50
N THR A 159 7.09 4.89 3.23
CA THR A 159 8.00 3.74 3.39
C THR A 159 7.99 3.20 4.82
N ASP A 160 7.14 3.77 5.68
CA ASP A 160 7.10 3.40 7.08
C ASP A 160 6.49 2.01 7.27
N THR A 161 7.17 1.20 8.08
CA THR A 161 6.63 0.00 8.70
C THR A 161 6.69 0.19 10.20
N VAL A 162 5.53 0.24 10.85
CA VAL A 162 5.45 0.49 12.30
C VAL A 162 5.06 -0.80 12.99
N ILE A 163 5.80 -1.15 14.04
CA ILE A 163 5.46 -2.24 14.94
C ILE A 163 4.93 -1.64 16.24
N PHE A 164 3.79 -2.14 16.71
CA PHE A 164 3.22 -1.74 17.99
C PHE A 164 2.58 -2.94 18.68
N ILE A 165 2.54 -2.91 20.02
CA ILE A 165 1.75 -3.84 20.81
C ILE A 165 0.52 -3.09 21.28
N TYR A 166 -0.67 -3.66 21.08
CA TYR A 166 -1.90 -3.09 21.63
C TYR A 166 -2.01 -3.48 23.11
N ASN A 167 -1.61 -2.58 24.00
CA ASN A 167 -1.73 -2.76 25.44
C ASN A 167 -2.81 -1.83 26.00
N GLU A 168 -3.60 -2.35 26.92
CA GLU A 168 -4.48 -1.54 27.76
C GLU A 168 -3.82 -1.39 29.14
N LEU A 169 -3.50 -0.16 29.52
CA LEU A 169 -2.89 0.18 30.80
C LEU A 169 -3.90 -0.05 31.93
N ARG A 170 -3.41 -0.43 33.11
CA ARG A 170 -4.24 -0.59 34.31
C ARG A 170 -4.17 0.65 35.18
#